data_AF-A0A397RW53-F1
#
_entry.id   AF-A0A397RW53-F1
#
_cell.length_a   1.000
_cell.length_b   1.000
_cell.length_c   1.000
_cell.angle_alpha   90.00
_cell.angle_beta   90.00
_cell.angle_gamma   90.00
#
_symmetry.space_group_name_H-M   'P 1'
#
loop_
_entity.id
_entity.type
_entity.pdbx_description
1 polymer ?
#
loop_
_entity_poly.entity_id
_entity_poly.type
_entity_poly.pdbx_seq_one_letter_code
_entity_poly.pdbx_strand_id
1 'polypeptide(L)'
;METTNLLLQNIDKIHTTTMGIDRIKKNLNLDVLDVVDYIKNIILDKDCIIYKNGKNYYCEINNIRITINSYSYTIITAHKMWVFNIGWIIFQYLY
;
A
#
# COMPACT_ATOMS: atom_id res chain seq x y z
N MET A 1 -4.20 15.71 -9.23
CA MET A 1 -3.30 15.41 -10.36
C MET A 1 -1.84 15.77 -10.07
N GLU A 2 -1.50 16.77 -9.26
CA GLU A 2 -0.09 17.09 -8.94
C GLU A 2 0.59 16.16 -7.91
N THR A 3 -0.14 15.66 -6.91
CA THR A 3 0.44 14.89 -5.80
C THR A 3 0.97 13.52 -6.21
N THR A 4 0.30 12.88 -7.17
CA THR A 4 0.67 11.58 -7.75
C THR A 4 2.03 11.67 -8.44
N ASN A 5 2.27 12.76 -9.18
CA ASN A 5 3.52 12.97 -9.91
C ASN A 5 4.73 13.09 -8.97
N LEU A 6 4.59 13.72 -7.80
CA LEU A 6 5.72 13.91 -6.88
C LEU A 6 6.20 12.58 -6.27
N LEU A 7 5.28 11.69 -5.90
CA LEU A 7 5.66 10.37 -5.38
C LEU A 7 6.38 9.55 -6.45
N LEU A 8 5.84 9.52 -7.67
CA LEU A 8 6.41 8.78 -8.79
C LEU A 8 7.78 9.32 -9.21
N GLN A 9 7.97 10.65 -9.22
CA GLN A 9 9.27 11.29 -9.48
C GLN A 9 10.33 10.97 -8.42
N ASN A 10 9.91 10.57 -7.22
CA ASN A 10 10.80 10.24 -6.11
C ASN A 10 10.72 8.76 -5.74
N ILE A 11 10.33 7.89 -6.67
CA ILE A 11 10.17 6.45 -6.44
C ILE A 11 11.45 5.81 -5.87
N ASP A 12 12.62 6.26 -6.32
CA ASP A 12 13.92 5.75 -5.88
C ASP A 12 14.24 6.08 -4.42
N LYS A 13 13.60 7.10 -3.85
CA LYS A 13 13.75 7.47 -2.43
C LYS A 13 12.96 6.55 -1.50
N ILE A 14 12.05 5.73 -2.05
CA ILE A 14 11.24 4.81 -1.26
C ILE A 14 12.14 3.76 -0.61
N HIS A 15 12.03 3.67 0.70
CA HIS A 15 12.76 2.71 1.51
C HIS A 15 11.91 2.31 2.72
N THR A 16 12.38 1.32 3.48
CA THR A 16 11.79 0.99 4.78
C THR A 16 12.87 0.48 5.72
N THR A 17 12.52 0.27 6.98
CA THR A 17 13.43 -0.33 7.97
C THR A 17 13.33 -1.86 7.91
N THR A 18 14.31 -2.59 8.44
CA THR A 18 14.27 -4.06 8.51
C THR A 18 12.99 -4.56 9.19
N MET A 19 12.59 -3.94 10.31
CA MET A 19 11.31 -4.25 10.97
C MET A 19 10.09 -3.92 10.09
N GLY A 20 10.19 -2.88 9.26
CA GLY A 20 9.17 -2.54 8.27
C GLY A 20 9.01 -3.63 7.21
N ILE A 21 10.11 -4.18 6.71
CA ILE A 21 10.13 -5.32 5.78
C ILE A 21 9.35 -6.49 6.39
N ASP A 22 9.71 -6.92 7.60
CA ASP A 22 9.08 -8.07 8.27
C ASP A 22 7.57 -7.86 8.47
N ARG A 23 7.18 -6.65 8.89
CA ARG A 23 5.77 -6.28 9.05
C ARG A 23 5.02 -6.36 7.72
N ILE A 24 5.59 -5.84 6.64
CA ILE A 24 4.97 -5.86 5.31
C ILE A 24 4.84 -7.29 4.81
N LYS A 25 5.89 -8.12 4.93
CA LYS A 25 5.86 -9.54 4.54
C LYS A 25 4.72 -10.27 5.25
N LYS A 26 4.63 -10.09 6.57
CA LYS A 26 3.58 -10.70 7.39
C LYS A 26 2.17 -10.22 6.98
N ASN A 27 1.99 -8.92 6.80
CA ASN A 27 0.68 -8.34 6.50
C ASN A 27 0.15 -8.72 5.11
N LEU A 28 1.04 -8.89 4.13
CA LEU A 28 0.68 -9.26 2.76
C LEU A 28 0.79 -10.77 2.52
N ASN A 29 1.36 -11.52 3.47
CA ASN A 29 1.72 -12.93 3.35
C ASN A 29 2.63 -13.18 2.12
N LEU A 30 3.69 -12.38 2.02
CA LEU A 30 4.67 -12.42 0.92
C LEU A 30 5.92 -13.21 1.32
N ASP A 31 6.42 -14.00 0.39
CA ASP A 31 7.74 -14.64 0.44
C ASP A 31 8.63 -14.11 -0.70
N VAL A 32 8.92 -12.80 -0.65
CA VAL A 32 9.76 -12.13 -1.65
C VAL A 32 11.08 -11.71 -1.00
N LEU A 33 12.17 -11.79 -1.78
CA LEU A 33 13.51 -11.39 -1.33
C LEU A 33 13.56 -9.86 -1.12
N ASP A 34 13.12 -9.08 -2.12
CA ASP A 34 13.09 -7.62 -2.05
C ASP A 34 11.64 -7.10 -1.97
N VAL A 35 11.26 -6.67 -0.77
CA VAL A 35 9.94 -6.10 -0.50
C VAL A 35 9.83 -4.67 -1.02
N VAL A 36 10.92 -3.91 -1.03
CA VAL A 36 10.89 -2.50 -1.46
C VAL A 36 10.66 -2.45 -2.95
N ASP A 37 11.37 -3.26 -3.73
CA ASP A 37 11.18 -3.33 -5.18
C ASP A 37 9.79 -3.87 -5.55
N TYR A 38 9.29 -4.87 -4.82
CA TYR A 38 7.91 -5.33 -4.98
C TYR A 38 6.89 -4.18 -4.79
N ILE A 39 7.08 -3.37 -3.74
CA ILE A 39 6.21 -2.22 -3.46
C ILE A 39 6.34 -1.12 -4.53
N LYS A 40 7.55 -0.83 -5.01
CA LYS A 40 7.75 0.13 -6.10
C LYS A 40 7.01 -0.30 -7.37
N ASN A 41 7.06 -1.59 -7.72
CA ASN A 41 6.35 -2.12 -8.88
C ASN A 41 4.83 -1.98 -8.75
N ILE A 42 4.28 -2.17 -7.55
CA ILE A 42 2.86 -1.88 -7.28
C ILE A 42 2.53 -0.41 -7.53
N ILE A 43 3.36 0.51 -7.03
CA ILE A 43 3.10 1.95 -7.13
C ILE A 43 3.22 2.46 -8.57
N LEU A 44 4.11 1.85 -9.36
CA LEU A 44 4.31 2.15 -10.78
C LEU A 44 3.20 1.57 -11.68
N ASP A 45 2.38 0.67 -11.16
CA ASP A 45 1.25 0.12 -11.90
C ASP A 45 0.23 1.24 -12.22
N LYS A 46 -0.24 1.27 -13.47
CA LYS A 46 -1.22 2.24 -13.96
C LYS A 46 -2.56 2.17 -13.22
N ASP A 47 -2.90 1.00 -12.67
CA ASP A 47 -4.15 0.75 -11.97
C ASP A 47 -4.03 1.12 -10.48
N CYS A 48 -2.83 1.52 -10.04
CA CYS A 48 -2.60 1.97 -8.68
C CYS A 48 -3.16 3.37 -8.44
N ILE A 49 -4.10 3.47 -7.50
CA ILE A 49 -4.68 4.74 -7.08
C ILE A 49 -3.78 5.37 -6.03
N ILE A 50 -3.24 6.55 -6.33
CA ILE A 50 -2.32 7.27 -5.45
C ILE A 50 -2.95 8.58 -5.00
N TYR A 51 -3.00 8.78 -3.69
CA TYR A 51 -3.48 10.02 -3.07
C TYR A 51 -2.66 10.36 -1.82
N LYS A 52 -2.73 11.64 -1.41
CA LYS A 52 -2.06 12.13 -0.21
C LYS A 52 -3.09 12.58 0.81
N ASN A 53 -2.96 12.15 2.05
CA ASN A 53 -3.75 12.67 3.17
C ASN A 53 -2.82 13.01 4.33
N GLY A 54 -2.77 14.29 4.69
CA GLY A 54 -1.86 14.83 5.69
C GLY A 54 -0.39 14.53 5.36
N LYS A 55 0.29 13.86 6.28
CA LYS A 55 1.73 13.54 6.17
C LYS A 55 2.04 12.30 5.35
N ASN A 56 1.02 11.58 4.85
CA ASN A 56 1.21 10.28 4.21
C ASN A 56 0.65 10.24 2.79
N TYR A 57 1.36 9.55 1.92
CA TYR A 57 0.83 8.99 0.68
C TYR A 57 0.15 7.65 0.96
N TYR A 58 -0.91 7.39 0.22
CA TYR A 58 -1.63 6.13 0.19
C TYR A 58 -1.66 5.66 -1.26
N CYS A 59 -1.32 4.39 -1.45
CA CYS A 59 -1.33 3.72 -2.75
C CYS A 59 -2.20 2.48 -2.64
N GLU A 60 -3.16 2.31 -3.55
CA GLU A 60 -4.12 1.22 -3.53
C GLU A 60 -4.20 0.51 -4.86
N ILE A 61 -4.03 -0.82 -4.85
CA ILE A 61 -4.22 -1.70 -6.00
C ILE A 61 -4.70 -3.07 -5.53
N ASN A 62 -5.64 -3.71 -6.23
CA ASN A 62 -6.02 -5.12 -6.02
C ASN A 62 -6.12 -5.54 -4.54
N ASN A 63 -6.82 -4.74 -3.74
CA ASN A 63 -7.05 -4.93 -2.30
C ASN A 63 -5.79 -4.81 -1.43
N ILE A 64 -4.73 -4.18 -1.90
CA ILE A 64 -3.54 -3.85 -1.13
C ILE A 64 -3.57 -2.34 -0.90
N ARG A 65 -3.39 -1.93 0.35
CA ARG A 65 -3.15 -0.53 0.72
C ARG A 65 -1.74 -0.37 1.26
N ILE A 66 -1.00 0.56 0.69
CA ILE A 66 0.36 0.93 1.08
C ILE A 66 0.33 2.36 1.62
N THR A 67 0.96 2.57 2.76
CA THR A 67 1.09 3.89 3.38
C THR A 67 2.56 4.29 3.42
N ILE A 68 2.88 5.43 2.84
CA ILE A 68 4.25 5.96 2.73
C ILE A 68 4.31 7.34 3.36
N ASN A 69 5.32 7.62 4.16
CA ASN A 69 5.54 8.97 4.66
C ASN A 69 5.90 9.91 3.51
N SER A 70 5.22 11.05 3.41
CA SER A 70 5.41 11.97 2.28
C SER A 70 6.68 12.82 2.31
N TYR A 71 7.35 12.88 3.47
CA TYR A 71 8.59 13.62 3.63
C TYR A 71 9.80 12.69 3.50
N SER A 72 9.81 11.59 4.26
CA SER A 72 10.93 10.66 4.29
C SER A 72 10.85 9.57 3.24
N TYR A 73 9.74 9.43 2.51
CA TYR A 73 9.49 8.32 1.57
C TYR A 73 9.61 6.93 2.22
N THR A 74 9.49 6.85 3.54
CA THR A 74 9.54 5.58 4.28
C THR A 74 8.22 4.85 4.14
N ILE A 75 8.24 3.58 3.71
CA ILE A 75 7.06 2.72 3.74
C ILE A 75 6.72 2.42 5.20
N ILE A 76 5.60 2.97 5.66
CA ILE A 76 5.11 2.81 7.03
C ILE A 76 4.45 1.44 7.15
N THR A 77 3.55 1.09 6.24
CA THR A 77 2.88 -0.22 6.25
C THR A 77 2.34 -0.56 4.87
N ALA A 78 2.17 -1.84 4.61
CA ALA A 78 1.35 -2.34 3.52
C ALA A 78 0.53 -3.52 4.05
N HIS A 79 -0.73 -3.62 3.64
CA HIS A 79 -1.64 -4.66 4.12
C HIS A 79 -2.78 -4.89 3.13
N LYS A 80 -3.41 -6.06 3.23
CA LYS A 80 -4.63 -6.35 2.48
C LYS A 80 -5.80 -5.58 3.08
N MET A 81 -6.57 -4.91 2.25
CA MET A 81 -7.86 -4.33 2.58
C MET A 81 -8.88 -5.46 2.69
N TRP A 82 -9.64 -5.47 3.77
CA TRP A 82 -10.77 -6.38 3.90
C TRP A 82 -11.85 -5.97 2.90
N VAL A 83 -12.20 -6.89 2.00
CA VAL A 83 -13.45 -6.79 1.25
C VAL A 83 -14.53 -7.35 2.14
N PHE A 84 -15.39 -6.48 2.66
CA PHE A 84 -16.63 -6.91 3.28
C PHE A 84 -17.52 -7.48 2.18
N ASN A 85 -17.76 -8.79 2.21
CA ASN A 85 -18.68 -9.44 1.31
C ASN A 85 -20.11 -9.07 1.76
N ILE A 86 -20.68 -8.03 1.16
CA ILE A 86 -21.99 -7.47 1.52
C ILE A 86 -23.09 -8.55 1.49
N GLY A 87 -22.95 -9.57 0.63
CA GLY A 87 -23.88 -10.70 0.57
C GLY A 87 -23.94 -11.52 1.87
N TRP A 88 -22.82 -11.66 2.58
CA TRP A 88 -22.77 -12.37 3.88
C TRP A 88 -23.41 -11.57 5.01
N ILE A 89 -23.22 -10.24 5.01
CA ILE A 89 -23.83 -9.35 6.00
C ILE A 89 -25.35 -9.40 5.85
N ILE A 90 -25.87 -9.30 4.62
CA ILE A 90 -27.31 -9.36 4.36
C ILE A 90 -27.90 -10.72 4.77
N PHE A 91 -27.18 -11.82 4.55
CA PHE A 91 -27.61 -13.16 4.95
C PHE A 91 -27.73 -13.32 6.47
N GLN A 92 -26.85 -12.69 7.26
CA GLN A 92 -26.87 -12.75 8.72
C GLN A 92 -27.95 -11.88 9.37
N TYR A 93 -28.51 -10.89 8.66
CA TYR A 93 -29.61 -10.05 9.15
C TYR A 93 -30.99 -10.45 8.60
N LEU A 94 -31.04 -11.45 7.71
CA LEU A 94 -32.28 -12.00 7.15
C LEU A 94 -32.70 -13.35 7.76
N TYR A 95 -31.96 -13.87 8.75
CA TYR A 95 -32.28 -15.10 9.48
C TYR A 95 -31.97 -14.98 10.98
#